data_AF-A0A511YZX4-F1
#
_entry.id   AF-A0A511YZX4-F1
#
_cell.length_a   1.000
_cell.length_b   1.000
_cell.length_c   1.000
_cell.angle_alpha   90.00
_cell.angle_beta   90.00
_cell.angle_gamma   90.00
#
_symmetry.space_group_name_H-M   'P 1'
#
loop_
_entity.id
_entity.type
_entity.pdbx_description
1 polymer ?
#
loop_
_entity_poly.entity_id
_entity_poly.type
_entity_poly.pdbx_seq_one_letter_code
_entity_poly.pdbx_strand_id
1 'polypeptide(L)'
;MEKVRAALQRYRVMAWITGVMLLILTAEMVLKYVVQVDDSVLRWIEWVPFAHGWIYVAYLVTVIDLWSKLRWGWGRLVTMVLAGVVPVMSFVMEKRVHRDADADAGR
;
A
#
# COMPACT_ATOMS: atom_id res chain seq x y z
N MET A 1 20.14 12.27 5.79
CA MET A 1 18.81 12.77 5.40
C MET A 1 18.36 12.32 4.00
N GLU A 2 19.21 12.43 2.98
CA GLU A 2 18.82 12.14 1.58
C GLU A 2 18.37 10.69 1.35
N LYS A 3 19.06 9.70 1.95
CA LYS A 3 18.69 8.27 1.86
C LYS A 3 17.33 7.94 2.51
N VAL A 4 16.95 8.68 3.55
CA VAL A 4 15.66 8.52 4.26
C VAL A 4 14.54 9.17 3.44
N ARG A 5 14.77 10.38 2.91
CA ARG A 5 13.83 11.03 1.98
C ARG A 5 13.56 10.19 0.73
N ALA A 6 14.61 9.62 0.14
CA ALA A 6 14.46 8.73 -1.02
C ALA A 6 13.66 7.45 -0.69
N ALA A 7 13.89 6.85 0.50
CA ALA A 7 13.11 5.70 0.96
C ALA A 7 11.64 6.06 1.21
N LEU A 8 11.37 7.22 1.82
CA LEU A 8 10.02 7.73 2.03
C LEU A 8 9.27 8.01 0.73
N GLN A 9 9.94 8.58 -0.27
CA GLN A 9 9.35 8.77 -1.60
C GLN A 9 8.96 7.45 -2.25
N ARG A 10 9.84 6.44 -2.21
CA ARG A 10 9.54 5.10 -2.74
C ARG A 10 8.36 4.45 -2.01
N TYR A 11 8.35 4.52 -0.68
CA TYR A 11 7.24 4.04 0.13
C TYR A 11 5.92 4.75 -0.23
N ARG A 12 5.93 6.09 -0.34
CA ARG A 12 4.76 6.89 -0.70
C ARG A 12 4.20 6.49 -2.06
N VAL A 13 5.05 6.38 -3.08
CA VAL A 13 4.63 5.97 -4.43
C VAL A 13 4.01 4.57 -4.38
N MET A 14 4.67 3.61 -3.74
CA MET A 14 4.15 2.24 -3.63
C MET A 14 2.86 2.15 -2.82
N ALA A 15 2.72 2.95 -1.76
CA ALA A 15 1.50 3.01 -0.94
C ALA A 15 0.31 3.51 -1.75
N TRP A 16 0.51 4.54 -2.58
CA TRP A 16 -0.53 5.04 -3.48
C TRP A 16 -0.91 4.04 -4.57
N ILE A 17 0.08 3.42 -5.23
CA ILE A 17 -0.18 2.40 -6.26
C ILE A 17 -0.95 1.23 -5.66
N THR A 18 -0.47 0.68 -4.54
CA THR A 18 -1.09 -0.45 -3.86
C THR A 18 -2.50 -0.09 -3.39
N GLY A 19 -2.69 1.08 -2.78
CA GLY A 19 -3.98 1.55 -2.27
C GLY A 19 -5.02 1.77 -3.37
N VAL A 20 -4.63 2.36 -4.50
CA VAL A 20 -5.54 2.53 -5.65
C VAL A 20 -5.93 1.17 -6.23
N MET A 21 -4.98 0.26 -6.42
CA MET A 21 -5.30 -1.10 -6.89
C MET A 21 -6.22 -1.85 -5.93
N LEU A 22 -6.02 -1.70 -4.62
CA LEU A 22 -6.88 -2.33 -3.61
C LEU A 22 -8.31 -1.81 -3.67
N LEU A 23 -8.49 -0.51 -3.93
CA LEU A 23 -9.82 0.07 -4.15
C LEU A 23 -10.47 -0.47 -5.42
N ILE A 24 -9.73 -0.62 -6.52
CA ILE A 24 -10.23 -1.23 -7.76
C ILE A 24 -10.64 -2.69 -7.50
N LEU A 25 -9.79 -3.47 -6.82
CA LEU A 25 -10.07 -4.86 -6.47
C LEU A 25 -11.30 -4.97 -5.55
N THR A 26 -11.44 -4.08 -4.58
CA THR A 26 -12.62 -4.03 -3.70
C THR A 26 -13.88 -3.70 -4.50
N ALA A 27 -13.80 -2.74 -5.43
CA ALA A 27 -14.91 -2.41 -6.32
C ALA A 27 -15.28 -3.58 -7.24
N GLU A 28 -14.29 -4.30 -7.78
CA GLU A 28 -14.49 -5.52 -8.58
C GLU A 28 -15.24 -6.60 -7.79
N MET A 29 -14.84 -6.85 -6.54
CA MET A 29 -15.53 -7.81 -5.67
C MET A 29 -16.97 -7.37 -5.36
N VAL A 30 -17.21 -6.08 -5.10
CA VAL A 30 -18.58 -5.58 -4.90
C VAL A 30 -19.42 -5.73 -6.17
N LEU A 31 -18.86 -5.40 -7.33
CA LEU A 31 -19.55 -5.52 -8.60
C LEU A 31 -19.89 -6.98 -8.94
N LYS A 32 -18.95 -7.91 -8.75
CA LYS A 32 -19.13 -9.34 -9.02
C LYS A 32 -20.12 -10.00 -8.06
N TYR A 33 -19.99 -9.74 -6.76
CA TYR A 33 -20.74 -10.49 -5.74
C TYR A 33 -22.01 -9.78 -5.26
N VAL A 34 -22.06 -8.44 -5.28
CA VAL A 34 -23.24 -7.67 -4.81
C VAL A 34 -24.12 -7.24 -5.98
N VAL A 35 -23.52 -6.65 -7.02
CA VAL A 35 -24.27 -6.12 -8.18
C VAL A 35 -24.50 -7.20 -9.26
N GLN A 36 -23.69 -8.26 -9.28
CA GLN A 36 -23.76 -9.36 -10.24
C GLN A 36 -23.73 -8.89 -11.71
N VAL A 37 -22.87 -7.92 -12.02
CA VAL A 37 -22.65 -7.46 -13.41
C VAL A 37 -22.04 -8.57 -14.26
N ASP A 38 -22.39 -8.55 -15.56
CA ASP A 38 -21.96 -9.54 -16.55
C ASP A 38 -20.46 -9.83 -16.55
N ASP A 39 -20.12 -11.11 -16.67
CA ASP A 39 -18.74 -11.63 -16.73
C ASP A 39 -17.91 -11.01 -17.88
N SER A 40 -18.59 -10.48 -18.91
CA SER A 40 -17.96 -9.78 -20.04
C SER A 40 -17.17 -8.54 -19.62
N VAL A 41 -17.62 -7.83 -18.59
CA VAL A 41 -16.92 -6.65 -18.03
C VAL A 41 -15.79 -7.10 -17.10
N LEU A 42 -16.06 -8.09 -16.25
CA LEU A 42 -15.10 -8.62 -15.28
C LEU A 42 -13.85 -9.22 -15.95
N ARG A 43 -14.00 -9.87 -17.11
CA ARG A 43 -12.87 -10.43 -17.88
C ARG A 43 -11.80 -9.39 -18.25
N TRP A 44 -12.17 -8.12 -18.42
CA TRP A 44 -11.19 -7.05 -18.69
C TRP A 44 -10.41 -6.61 -17.44
N ILE A 45 -10.85 -7.03 -16.25
CA ILE A 45 -10.35 -6.62 -14.94
C ILE A 45 -9.74 -7.81 -14.17
N GLU A 46 -9.96 -9.07 -14.60
CA GLU A 46 -9.43 -10.30 -13.96
C GLU A 46 -7.91 -10.33 -13.72
N TRP A 47 -7.13 -9.50 -14.43
CA TRP A 47 -5.69 -9.39 -14.23
C TRP A 47 -5.31 -8.49 -13.04
N VAL A 48 -6.23 -7.66 -12.54
CA VAL A 48 -6.02 -6.71 -11.43
C VAL A 48 -5.63 -7.43 -10.13
N PRO A 49 -6.29 -8.53 -9.70
CA PRO A 49 -5.84 -9.32 -8.55
C PRO A 49 -4.40 -9.82 -8.66
N PHE A 50 -4.02 -10.34 -9.82
CA PHE A 50 -2.66 -10.84 -10.05
C PHE A 50 -1.63 -9.71 -10.02
N ALA A 51 -1.93 -8.59 -10.67
CA ALA A 51 -1.06 -7.40 -10.66
C ALA A 51 -0.94 -6.80 -9.25
N HIS A 52 -2.03 -6.78 -8.48
CA HIS A 52 -2.01 -6.30 -7.10
C HIS A 52 -1.10 -7.17 -6.22
N GLY A 53 -1.17 -8.50 -6.36
CA GLY A 53 -0.30 -9.42 -5.62
C GLY A 53 1.19 -9.10 -5.80
N TRP A 54 1.63 -8.91 -7.05
CA TRP A 54 3.03 -8.56 -7.33
C TRP A 54 3.41 -7.15 -6.86
N ILE A 55 2.53 -6.18 -7.04
CA ILE A 55 2.74 -4.80 -6.55
C ILE A 55 2.82 -4.78 -5.02
N TYR A 56 2.01 -5.59 -4.33
CA TYR A 56 2.02 -5.71 -2.89
C TYR A 56 3.35 -6.29 -2.39
N VAL A 57 3.94 -7.26 -3.08
CA VAL A 57 5.29 -7.76 -2.77
C VAL A 57 6.32 -6.64 -2.89
N ALA A 58 6.29 -5.84 -3.96
CA ALA A 58 7.18 -4.69 -4.10
C ALA A 58 6.96 -3.64 -3.01
N TYR A 59 5.70 -3.42 -2.60
CA TYR A 59 5.35 -2.55 -1.48
C TYR A 59 5.97 -3.04 -0.18
N LEU A 60 5.87 -4.34 0.13
CA LEU A 60 6.50 -4.93 1.32
C LEU A 60 8.01 -4.72 1.36
N VAL A 61 8.70 -4.82 0.22
CA VAL A 61 10.13 -4.52 0.13
C VAL A 61 10.41 -3.06 0.52
N THR A 62 9.60 -2.11 0.05
CA THR A 62 9.77 -0.69 0.45
C THR A 62 9.43 -0.44 1.91
N VAL A 63 8.45 -1.15 2.46
CA VAL A 63 8.10 -1.11 3.88
C VAL A 63 9.26 -1.59 4.74
N ILE A 64 9.86 -2.74 4.39
CA ILE A 64 10.99 -3.31 5.12
C ILE A 64 12.23 -2.42 5.00
N ASP A 65 12.50 -1.85 3.82
CA ASP A 65 13.60 -0.90 3.61
C ASP A 65 13.44 0.35 4.49
N LEU A 66 12.24 0.93 4.54
CA LEU A 66 11.96 2.11 5.36
C LEU A 66 12.01 1.78 6.86
N TRP A 67 11.40 0.66 7.27
CA TRP A 67 11.39 0.17 8.64
C TRP A 67 12.81 -0.08 9.17
N SER A 68 13.67 -0.71 8.35
CA SER A 68 15.05 -1.01 8.71
C SER A 68 15.89 0.27 8.88
N LYS A 69 15.66 1.28 8.03
CA LYS A 69 16.39 2.56 8.09
C LYS A 69 15.98 3.42 9.28
N LEU A 70 14.71 3.42 9.66
CA LEU A 70 14.19 4.21 10.76
C LEU A 70 14.19 3.46 12.11
N ARG A 71 14.59 2.17 12.10
CA ARG A 71 14.69 1.29 13.28
C ARG A 71 13.42 1.30 14.14
N TRP A 72 12.26 1.39 13.49
CA TRP A 72 10.98 1.48 14.17
C TRP A 72 10.59 0.15 14.82
N GLY A 73 9.75 0.20 15.85
CA GLY A 73 9.27 -1.02 16.51
C GLY A 73 8.40 -1.90 15.61
N TRP A 74 8.27 -3.18 15.95
CA TRP A 74 7.49 -4.18 15.20
C TRP A 74 6.01 -3.80 15.00
N GLY A 75 5.40 -3.08 15.96
CA GLY A 75 4.03 -2.61 15.81
C GLY A 75 3.84 -1.69 14.59
N ARG A 76 4.85 -0.87 14.25
CA ARG A 76 4.78 0.04 13.11
C ARG A 76 4.89 -0.74 11.79
N LEU A 77 5.75 -1.77 11.73
CA LEU A 77 5.83 -2.70 10.60
C LEU A 77 4.47 -3.36 10.32
N VAL A 78 3.85 -3.94 11.34
CA VAL A 78 2.53 -4.59 11.20
C VAL A 78 1.48 -3.61 10.67
N THR A 79 1.41 -2.40 11.22
CA THR A 79 0.46 -1.39 10.72
C THR A 79 0.72 -0.97 9.27
N MET A 80 1.99 -0.91 8.85
CA MET A 80 2.35 -0.58 7.46
C MET A 80 2.00 -1.72 6.50
N VAL A 81 2.21 -2.97 6.92
CA VAL A 81 1.80 -4.16 6.15
C VAL A 81 0.28 -4.19 5.99
N LEU A 82 -0.47 -4.04 7.09
CA LEU A 82 -1.94 -4.00 7.07
C LEU A 82 -2.49 -2.86 6.22
N ALA A 83 -1.77 -1.75 6.13
CA ALA A 83 -2.15 -0.65 5.24
C ALA A 83 -2.20 -1.06 3.77
N GLY A 84 -1.45 -2.08 3.34
CA GLY A 84 -1.50 -2.62 1.99
C GLY A 84 -2.54 -3.73 1.77
N VAL A 85 -3.36 -4.04 2.78
CA VAL A 85 -4.43 -5.07 2.73
C VAL A 85 -5.80 -4.48 3.03
N VAL A 86 -5.87 -3.52 3.96
CA VAL A 86 -7.12 -2.87 4.35
C VAL A 86 -7.43 -1.73 3.36
N PRO A 87 -8.61 -1.74 2.70
CA PRO A 87 -9.00 -0.65 1.80
C PRO A 87 -8.95 0.68 2.53
N VAL A 88 -8.54 1.74 1.84
CA VAL A 88 -8.42 3.12 2.39
C VAL A 88 -7.31 3.31 3.44
N MET A 89 -6.89 2.27 4.16
CA MET A 89 -5.86 2.35 5.20
C MET A 89 -4.48 2.73 4.63
N SER A 90 -4.19 2.40 3.37
CA SER A 90 -2.96 2.81 2.68
C SER A 90 -2.76 4.33 2.69
N PHE A 91 -3.85 5.08 2.47
CA PHE A 91 -3.81 6.55 2.44
C PHE A 91 -3.65 7.16 3.83
N VAL A 92 -4.29 6.57 4.84
CA VAL A 92 -4.16 7.03 6.23
C VAL A 92 -2.75 6.76 6.76
N MET A 93 -2.20 5.58 6.50
CA MET A 93 -0.86 5.24 6.94
C MET A 93 0.22 5.99 6.18
N GLU A 94 0.04 6.32 4.90
CA GLU A 94 0.96 7.19 4.17
C GLU A 94 1.15 8.53 4.89
N LYS A 95 0.06 9.20 5.25
CA LYS A 95 0.11 10.47 6.02
C LYS A 95 0.77 10.31 7.38
N ARG A 96 0.48 9.20 8.09
CA ARG A 96 1.04 8.93 9.43
C ARG A 96 2.54 8.65 9.36
N VAL A 97 2.95 7.76 8.46
CA VAL A 97 4.35 7.39 8.25
C VAL A 97 5.17 8.60 7.82
N HIS A 98 4.64 9.48 6.97
CA HIS A 98 5.35 10.67 6.55
C HIS A 98 5.60 11.62 7.73
N ARG A 99 4.58 11.89 8.54
CA ARG A 99 4.71 12.72 9.76
C ARG A 99 5.69 12.12 10.77
N ASP A 100 5.58 10.82 11.01
CA ASP A 100 6.45 10.13 11.97
C ASP A 100 7.91 10.11 11.48
N ALA A 101 8.13 9.99 10.17
CA ALA A 101 9.47 10.01 9.61
C ALA A 101 10.10 11.41 9.60
N ASP A 102 9.33 12.47 9.41
CA ASP A 102 9.82 13.85 9.57
C ASP A 102 10.22 14.14 11.03
N ALA A 103 9.47 13.61 12.00
CA ALA A 103 9.76 13.76 13.44
C ALA A 103 10.98 12.95 13.92
N ASP A 104 11.28 11.83 13.26
CA ASP A 104 12.41 10.96 13.59
C ASP A 104 13.67 11.30 12.77
N ALA A 105 13.52 11.87 11.57
CA ALA A 105 14.65 12.38 10.77
C ALA A 105 15.25 13.69 11.30
N GLY A 106 14.61 14.34 12.28
CA GLY A 106 15.14 15.52 12.97
C GLY A 106 15.93 15.21 14.26
N ARG A 107 15.98 13.94 14.69
CA ARG A 107 16.76 13.46 15.83
C ARG A 107 18.08 12.84 15.39
#